data_AF-A0AAU7U430-F1
#
_entry.id   AF-A0AAU7U430-F1
#
_cell.length_a   1.000
_cell.length_b   1.000
_cell.length_c   1.000
_cell.angle_alpha   90.00
_cell.angle_beta   90.00
_cell.angle_gamma   90.00
#
_symmetry.space_group_name_H-M   'P 1'
#
loop_
_entity.id
_entity.type
_entity.pdbx_description
1 polymer ?
#
loop_
_entity_poly.entity_id
_entity_poly.type
_entity_poly.pdbx_seq_one_letter_code
_entity_poly.pdbx_strand_id
1 'polypeptide(L)'
;MSDIYENRKNQGNRTYRIRILIDESGQTFFELEKLMKKRSKEQGKNTTKERIEYHSFNRLDNNYINTNVSDPIMLDMIKEAEDYLLSKNEGKS
;
A
#
# COMPACT_ATOMS: atom_id res chain seq x y z
N MET A 1 -15.96 -3.55 -3.15
CA MET A 1 -14.67 -3.92 -2.54
C MET A 1 -14.66 -3.45 -1.09
N SER A 2 -14.34 -4.35 -0.15
CA SER A 2 -14.20 -4.03 1.27
C SER A 2 -12.74 -3.93 1.64
N ASP A 3 -12.37 -2.91 2.43
CA ASP A 3 -11.06 -2.82 3.06
C ASP A 3 -11.02 -3.73 4.30
N ILE A 4 -10.00 -4.58 4.39
CA ILE A 4 -9.81 -5.50 5.52
C ILE A 4 -8.51 -5.26 6.28
N TYR A 5 -7.65 -4.36 5.78
CA TYR A 5 -6.38 -4.00 6.37
C TYR A 5 -5.85 -2.72 5.73
N GLU A 6 -5.47 -1.76 6.57
CA GLU A 6 -4.74 -0.58 6.16
C GLU A 6 -3.51 -0.41 7.04
N ASN A 7 -2.36 -0.13 6.40
CA ASN A 7 -1.16 0.28 7.11
C ASN A 7 -0.50 1.47 6.42
N ARG A 8 0.18 2.30 7.21
CA ARG A 8 0.82 3.53 6.77
C ARG A 8 2.18 3.70 7.44
N LYS A 9 3.22 3.92 6.63
CA LYS A 9 4.56 4.31 7.08
C LYS A 9 4.88 5.72 6.63
N ASN A 10 5.63 6.47 7.45
CA ASN A 10 6.12 7.79 7.07
C ASN A 10 7.64 7.78 7.12
N GLN A 11 8.29 8.33 6.09
CA GLN A 11 9.74 8.47 6.04
C GLN A 11 10.09 9.85 5.48
N GLY A 12 10.55 10.75 6.34
CA GLY A 12 10.88 12.13 5.96
C GLY A 12 9.69 12.87 5.31
N ASN A 13 9.84 13.22 4.03
CA ASN A 13 8.80 13.87 3.24
C ASN A 13 7.87 12.89 2.51
N ARG A 14 8.05 11.57 2.68
CA ARG A 14 7.26 10.53 2.04
C ARG A 14 6.28 9.90 3.02
N THR A 15 5.11 9.54 2.52
CA THR A 15 4.13 8.70 3.20
C THR A 15 3.84 7.51 2.30
N TYR A 16 3.95 6.31 2.84
CA TYR A 16 3.61 5.06 2.19
C TYR A 16 2.33 4.51 2.79
N ARG A 17 1.45 3.97 1.97
CA ARG A 17 0.19 3.36 2.39
C ARG A 17 0.01 2.04 1.64
N ILE A 18 -0.45 1.03 2.34
CA ILE A 18 -0.94 -0.21 1.75
C ILE A 18 -2.36 -0.48 2.26
N ARG A 19 -3.23 -0.94 1.37
CA ARG A 19 -4.56 -1.45 1.71
C ARG A 19 -4.75 -2.84 1.13
N ILE A 20 -5.43 -3.70 1.87
CA ILE A 20 -5.90 -4.98 1.38
C ILE A 20 -7.39 -4.87 1.13
N LEU A 21 -7.77 -5.08 -0.12
CA LEU A 21 -9.16 -5.03 -0.57
C LEU A 21 -9.64 -6.43 -0.91
N ILE A 22 -10.88 -6.73 -0.54
CA ILE A 22 -11.59 -7.94 -1.00
C ILE A 22 -12.73 -7.52 -1.90
N ASP A 23 -12.80 -8.08 -3.10
CA ASP A 23 -13.93 -7.86 -4.01
C ASP A 23 -15.14 -8.74 -3.67
N GLU A 24 -16.24 -8.55 -4.40
CA GLU A 24 -17.48 -9.31 -4.17
C GLU A 24 -17.34 -10.81 -4.49
N SER A 25 -16.32 -11.18 -5.28
CA SER A 25 -15.98 -12.56 -5.61
C SER A 25 -15.01 -13.18 -4.59
N GLY A 26 -14.63 -12.46 -3.54
CA GLY A 26 -13.67 -12.91 -2.54
C GLY A 26 -12.20 -12.77 -2.98
N GLN A 27 -11.92 -12.19 -4.13
CA GLN A 27 -10.56 -11.96 -4.59
C GLN A 27 -9.89 -10.86 -3.77
N THR A 28 -8.63 -11.09 -3.41
CA THR A 28 -7.82 -10.16 -2.63
C THR A 28 -6.92 -9.33 -3.53
N PHE A 29 -6.94 -8.01 -3.32
CA PHE A 29 -6.11 -7.04 -4.03
C PHE A 29 -5.29 -6.22 -3.04
N PHE A 30 -4.08 -5.83 -3.45
CA PHE A 30 -3.29 -4.84 -2.73
C PHE A 30 -3.32 -3.51 -3.47
N GLU A 31 -3.57 -2.43 -2.74
CA GLU A 31 -3.35 -1.07 -3.21
C GLU A 31 -2.18 -0.45 -2.44
N LEU A 32 -1.11 -0.10 -3.16
CA LEU A 32 0.03 0.63 -2.62
C LEU A 32 0.06 2.05 -3.13
N GLU A 33 0.28 2.99 -2.22
CA GLU A 33 0.46 4.40 -2.53
C GLU A 33 1.74 4.91 -1.89
N LYS A 34 2.49 5.72 -2.63
CA LYS A 34 3.53 6.59 -2.08
C LYS A 34 3.20 8.02 -2.41
N LEU A 35 3.13 8.79 -1.36
CA LEU A 35 2.80 10.20 -1.37
C LEU A 35 4.05 10.98 -0.99
N MET A 36 4.31 12.10 -1.65
CA MET A 36 5.35 13.04 -1.27
C MET A 36 4.72 14.34 -0.79
N LYS A 37 5.26 14.90 0.29
CA LYS A 37 4.94 16.25 0.75
C LYS A 37 5.48 17.25 -0.27
N LYS A 38 4.58 17.98 -0.92
CA LYS A 38 4.88 19.10 -1.80
C LYS A 38 4.72 20.38 -0.99
N ARG A 39 5.83 21.10 -0.77
CA ARG A 39 5.74 22.46 -0.23
C ARG A 39 5.09 23.35 -1.28
N SER A 40 4.05 24.08 -0.90
CA SER A 40 3.55 25.15 -1.73
C SER A 40 4.67 26.18 -1.95
N LYS A 41 4.83 26.66 -3.18
CA LYS A 41 5.76 27.76 -3.50
C LYS A 41 5.21 29.12 -3.05
N GLU A 42 3.93 29.19 -2.71
CA GLU A 42 3.28 30.40 -2.22
C GLU A 42 3.41 30.55 -0.70
N GLN A 43 3.81 31.74 -0.28
CA GLN A 43 3.95 32.12 1.13
C GLN A 43 2.60 31.99 1.85
N GLY A 44 2.56 31.24 2.95
CA GLY A 44 1.35 31.06 3.78
C GLY A 44 0.45 29.87 3.41
N LYS A 45 0.75 29.10 2.37
CA LYS A 45 -0.01 27.90 2.02
C LYS A 45 0.52 26.63 2.71
N ASN A 46 -0.40 25.78 3.15
CA ASN A 46 -0.11 24.49 3.78
C ASN A 46 0.62 23.53 2.83
N THR A 47 1.42 22.63 3.39
CA THR A 47 2.07 21.54 2.64
C THR A 47 1.01 20.54 2.18
N THR A 48 0.93 20.28 0.87
CA THR A 48 0.03 19.25 0.31
C THR A 48 0.79 17.94 0.13
N LYS A 49 0.05 16.83 -0.03
CA LYS A 49 0.64 15.54 -0.44
C LYS A 49 0.22 15.26 -1.87
N GLU A 50 1.17 14.87 -2.71
CA GLU A 50 0.91 14.37 -4.06
C GLU A 50 1.26 12.89 -4.15
N ARG A 51 0.44 12.10 -4.86
CA ARG A 51 0.75 10.69 -5.12
C ARG A 51 1.80 10.62 -6.21
N ILE A 52 2.94 10.02 -5.89
CA ILE A 52 4.09 9.89 -6.80
C ILE A 52 4.27 8.47 -7.31
N GLU A 53 3.66 7.48 -6.66
CA GLU A 53 3.70 6.08 -7.07
C GLU A 53 2.42 5.39 -6.62
N TYR A 54 1.88 4.53 -7.48
CA TYR A 54 0.64 3.79 -7.24
C TYR A 54 0.73 2.41 -7.87
N HIS A 55 0.36 1.39 -7.10
CA HIS A 55 0.19 0.04 -7.60
C HIS A 55 -1.15 -0.53 -7.11
N SER A 56 -1.83 -1.25 -7.99
CA SER A 56 -2.98 -2.06 -7.65
C SER A 56 -2.85 -3.37 -8.37
N PHE A 57 -2.83 -4.47 -7.63
CA PHE A 57 -2.64 -5.79 -8.20
C PHE A 57 -3.35 -6.87 -7.38
N ASN A 58 -3.71 -7.95 -8.04
CA ASN A 58 -4.26 -9.12 -7.39
C ASN A 58 -3.17 -9.80 -6.57
N ARG A 59 -3.51 -10.23 -5.35
CA ARG A 59 -2.57 -10.91 -4.44
C ARG A 59 -1.88 -12.12 -5.09
N LEU A 60 -2.59 -12.85 -5.94
CA LEU A 60 -2.08 -14.07 -6.57
C LEU A 60 -1.17 -13.80 -7.78
N ASP A 61 -1.02 -12.54 -8.20
CA ASP A 61 -0.12 -12.14 -9.28
C ASP A 61 1.32 -11.96 -8.76
N ASN A 62 1.99 -13.08 -8.54
CA ASN A 62 3.37 -13.13 -8.04
C ASN A 62 4.39 -12.43 -8.97
N ASN A 63 4.07 -12.30 -10.26
CA ASN A 63 4.97 -11.67 -11.23
C ASN A 63 4.90 -10.15 -11.14
N TYR A 64 3.76 -9.59 -10.74
CA TYR A 64 3.57 -8.15 -10.67
C TYR A 64 4.57 -7.50 -9.71
N ILE A 65 4.72 -8.02 -8.49
CA ILE A 65 5.57 -7.43 -7.45
C ILE A 65 7.02 -7.35 -7.94
N ASN A 66 7.56 -8.48 -8.42
CA ASN A 66 8.96 -8.58 -8.86
C ASN A 66 9.28 -7.70 -10.07
N THR A 67 8.27 -7.37 -10.88
CA THR A 67 8.47 -6.60 -12.13
C THR A 67 8.23 -5.11 -11.93
N ASN A 68 7.29 -4.72 -11.05
CA ASN A 68 6.76 -3.36 -11.00
C ASN A 68 7.10 -2.62 -9.70
N VAL A 69 7.42 -3.31 -8.61
CA VAL A 69 7.65 -2.68 -7.30
C VAL A 69 9.14 -2.79 -6.95
N SER A 70 9.81 -1.64 -6.83
CA SER A 70 11.24 -1.58 -6.51
C SER A 70 11.56 -0.82 -5.22
N ASP A 71 10.60 -0.06 -4.67
CA ASP A 71 10.81 0.69 -3.43
C ASP A 71 10.88 -0.28 -2.22
N PRO A 72 11.99 -0.31 -1.46
CA PRO A 72 12.16 -1.26 -0.35
C PRO A 72 11.09 -1.15 0.73
N ILE A 73 10.56 0.05 0.99
CA ILE A 73 9.51 0.24 2.00
C ILE A 73 8.18 -0.32 1.49
N MET A 74 7.90 -0.17 0.20
CA MET A 74 6.71 -0.80 -0.39
C MET A 74 6.80 -2.31 -0.34
N LEU A 75 7.95 -2.90 -0.67
CA LEU A 75 8.19 -4.34 -0.60
C LEU A 75 8.01 -4.88 0.83
N ASP A 76 8.56 -4.17 1.82
CA ASP A 76 8.40 -4.49 3.23
C ASP A 76 6.92 -4.41 3.68
N MET A 77 6.19 -3.40 3.23
CA MET A 77 4.75 -3.27 3.52
C MET A 77 3.91 -4.37 2.87
N ILE A 78 4.28 -4.85 1.67
CA ILE A 78 3.62 -6.01 1.04
C ILE A 78 3.83 -7.25 1.90
N LYS A 79 5.05 -7.47 2.40
CA LYS A 79 5.35 -8.60 3.28
C LYS A 79 4.52 -8.55 4.57
N GLU A 80 4.43 -7.39 5.23
CA GLU A 80 3.60 -7.21 6.42
C GLU A 80 2.10 -7.48 6.16
N ALA A 81 1.60 -7.07 4.99
CA ALA A 81 0.23 -7.33 4.58
C ALA A 81 -0.03 -8.83 4.32
N GLU A 82 0.93 -9.53 3.72
CA GLU A 82 0.87 -10.99 3.56
C GLU A 82 0.90 -11.71 4.91
N ASP A 83 1.80 -11.33 5.81
CA ASP A 83 1.89 -11.90 7.15
C ASP A 83 0.57 -11.72 7.91
N TYR A 84 -0.08 -10.55 7.77
CA TYR A 84 -1.42 -10.32 8.31
C TYR A 84 -2.44 -11.31 7.73
N LEU A 85 -2.48 -11.51 6.41
CA LEU A 85 -3.41 -12.45 5.79
C LEU A 85 -3.18 -13.90 6.24
N LEU A 86 -1.92 -14.32 6.37
CA LEU A 86 -1.57 -15.64 6.88
C LEU A 86 -2.07 -15.82 8.31
N SER A 87 -1.84 -14.85 9.19
CA SER A 87 -2.32 -14.91 10.59
C SER A 87 -3.84 -15.03 10.72
N LYS A 88 -4.61 -14.49 9.76
CA LYS A 88 -6.07 -14.59 9.74
C LYS A 88 -6.59 -15.94 9.26
N ASN A 89 -5.80 -16.68 8.50
CA ASN A 89 -6.15 -18.02 8.02
C ASN A 89 -5.78 -19.11 9.04
N GLU A 90 -4.69 -18.93 9.79
CA GLU A 90 -4.26 -19.90 10.83
C GLU A 90 -5.21 -19.96 12.04
N GLY A 91 -5.94 -18.87 12.33
CA GLY A 91 -6.95 -18.83 13.40
C GLY A 91 -8.30 -19.50 13.07
N LYS A 92 -8.41 -20.21 11.94
CA LYS A 92 -9.65 -20.87 11.48
C LYS A 92 -9.57 -22.41 11.45
N SER A 93 -8.56 -23.02 12.05
CA SER A 93 -8.49 -24.49 12.24
C SER A 93 -9.21 -24.95 13.50
#